data_AF-A0A8I6YVX0-F1
#
_entry.id   AF-A0A8I6YVX0-F1
#
_cell.length_a   1.000
_cell.length_b   1.000
_cell.length_c   1.000
_cell.angle_alpha   90.00
_cell.angle_beta   90.00
_cell.angle_gamma   90.00
#
_symmetry.space_group_name_H-M   'P 1'
#
loop_
_entity.id
_entity.type
_entity.pdbx_description
1 polymer ?
#
loop_
_entity_poly.entity_id
_entity_poly.type
_entity_poly.pdbx_seq_one_letter_code
_entity_poly.pdbx_strand_id
1 'polypeptide(L)'
;MFGCGANIGGDLGSSSQALDGILGFGQSNSSMLSQLAAPGKVRKVFAHCLDTINGGGIFAVGDVVQPKVSTTPLVPGMYVI
;
A
#
# COMPACT_ATOMS: atom_id res chain seq x y z
N MET A 1 14.95 -4.67 -2.63
CA MET A 1 15.00 -4.55 -4.10
C MET A 1 13.65 -4.06 -4.60
N PHE A 2 13.64 -3.00 -5.41
CA PHE A 2 12.45 -2.54 -6.13
C PHE A 2 12.72 -2.63 -7.64
N GLY A 3 11.67 -2.86 -8.43
CA GLY A 3 11.77 -2.88 -9.89
C GLY A 3 11.92 -1.47 -10.47
N CYS A 4 12.48 -1.36 -11.67
CA CYS A 4 12.53 -0.12 -12.43
C CYS A 4 11.39 -0.13 -13.45
N GLY A 5 10.50 0.87 -13.40
CA GLY A 5 9.43 1.05 -14.37
C GLY A 5 9.93 1.88 -15.56
N ALA A 6 10.09 1.26 -16.73
CA ALA A 6 10.56 1.96 -17.94
C ALA A 6 9.41 2.48 -18.82
N ASN A 7 8.21 1.93 -18.67
CA ASN A 7 7.01 2.33 -19.40
C ASN A 7 5.84 2.44 -18.42
N ILE A 8 5.10 3.54 -18.49
CA ILE A 8 3.89 3.77 -17.70
C ILE A 8 2.71 3.60 -18.65
N GLY A 9 1.91 2.55 -18.44
CA GLY A 9 0.71 2.26 -19.23
C GLY A 9 -0.57 2.53 -18.44
N GLY A 10 -1.71 2.61 -19.14
CA GLY A 10 -3.02 2.86 -18.53
C GLY A 10 -3.30 4.34 -18.24
N ASP A 11 -4.24 4.61 -17.33
CA ASP A 11 -4.68 5.97 -16.98
C ASP A 11 -3.59 6.82 -16.27
N LEU A 12 -2.51 6.15 -15.86
CA LEU A 12 -1.33 6.73 -15.20
C LEU A 12 -0.45 7.58 -16.14
N GLY A 13 -0.69 7.51 -17.45
CA GLY A 13 -0.01 8.34 -18.45
C GLY A 13 -0.64 9.72 -18.65
N SER A 14 -1.81 9.99 -18.05
CA SER A 14 -2.46 11.31 -18.11
C SER A 14 -1.78 12.27 -17.12
N SER A 15 -1.36 13.44 -17.60
CA SER A 15 -0.47 14.37 -16.86
C SER A 15 -1.05 14.95 -15.57
N SER A 16 -2.35 14.79 -15.30
CA SER A 16 -3.01 15.27 -14.08
C SER A 16 -2.86 14.31 -12.88
N GLN A 17 -2.35 13.10 -13.10
CA GLN A 17 -2.17 12.05 -12.09
C GLN A 17 -0.72 11.54 -12.04
N ALA A 18 0.25 12.32 -12.54
CA ALA A 18 1.63 11.86 -12.73
C ALA A 18 2.23 11.28 -11.44
N LEU A 19 2.54 9.98 -11.46
CA LEU A 19 3.22 9.24 -10.40
C LEU A 19 4.62 8.88 -10.88
N ASP A 20 5.62 9.02 -10.00
CA ASP A 20 6.99 8.54 -10.28
C ASP A 20 7.10 7.00 -10.23
N GLY A 21 6.08 6.32 -9.71
CA GLY A 21 6.03 4.86 -9.60
C GLY A 21 4.90 4.36 -8.71
N ILE A 22 4.86 3.04 -8.50
CA ILE A 22 3.83 2.34 -7.71
C ILE A 22 4.48 1.63 -6.51
N LEU A 23 3.89 1.80 -5.33
CA LEU A 23 4.24 1.03 -4.14
C LEU A 23 3.31 -0.18 -3.98
N GLY A 24 3.88 -1.38 -4.13
CA GLY A 24 3.14 -2.63 -3.96
C GLY A 24 3.04 -3.06 -2.50
N PHE A 25 1.81 -3.22 -1.99
CA PHE A 25 1.52 -3.69 -0.62
C PHE A 25 0.99 -5.13 -0.54
N GLY A 26 1.01 -5.86 -1.66
CA GLY A 26 0.50 -7.24 -1.74
C GLY A 26 1.23 -8.23 -0.81
N GLN A 27 0.64 -9.41 -0.65
CA GLN A 27 1.18 -10.51 0.17
C GLN A 27 2.36 -11.21 -0.54
N SER A 28 3.46 -10.48 -0.69
CA SER A 28 4.72 -10.98 -1.27
C SER A 28 5.89 -10.55 -0.38
N ASN A 29 6.98 -11.32 -0.39
CA ASN A 29 8.23 -10.94 0.25
C ASN A 29 8.89 -9.74 -0.43
N SER A 30 8.58 -9.48 -1.71
CA SER A 30 9.05 -8.31 -2.44
C SER A 30 8.21 -7.05 -2.21
N SER A 31 7.10 -7.12 -1.46
CA SER A 31 6.27 -5.95 -1.19
C SER A 31 6.99 -4.93 -0.32
N MET A 32 6.62 -3.66 -0.45
CA MET A 32 7.20 -2.56 0.32
C MET A 32 7.08 -2.81 1.83
N LEU A 33 5.91 -3.28 2.28
CA LEU A 33 5.66 -3.61 3.69
C LEU A 33 6.51 -4.78 4.18
N SER A 34 6.65 -5.84 3.39
CA SER A 34 7.49 -6.98 3.75
C SER A 34 8.96 -6.59 3.90
N GLN A 35 9.46 -5.74 3.00
CA GLN A 35 10.83 -5.24 3.06
C GLN A 35 11.06 -4.32 4.27
N LEU A 36 10.11 -3.44 4.60
CA LEU A 36 10.20 -2.56 5.79
C LEU A 36 10.17 -3.33 7.11
N ALA A 37 9.40 -4.41 7.18
CA ALA A 37 9.28 -5.21 8.39
C ALA A 37 10.45 -6.21 8.57
N ALA A 38 11.23 -6.48 7.52
CA ALA A 38 12.32 -7.45 7.56
C ALA A 38 13.38 -7.21 8.67
N PRO A 39 13.75 -5.96 9.01
CA PRO A 39 14.65 -5.68 10.13
C PRO A 39 14.01 -5.86 11.53
N GLY A 40 12.73 -6.22 11.62
CA GLY A 40 12.02 -6.44 12.89
C GLY A 40 11.60 -5.17 13.63
N LYS A 41 11.81 -3.99 13.05
CA LYS A 41 11.48 -2.69 13.71
C LYS A 41 10.01 -2.27 13.54
N VAL A 42 9.33 -2.84 12.55
CA VAL A 42 7.97 -2.45 12.15
C VAL A 42 7.14 -3.72 11.90
N ARG A 43 5.87 -3.70 12.30
CA ARG A 43 4.94 -4.81 12.02
C ARG A 43 4.47 -4.76 10.57
N LYS A 44 4.18 -5.93 9.99
CA LYS A 44 3.58 -6.06 8.64
C LYS A 44 2.09 -5.71 8.64
N VAL A 45 1.77 -4.51 9.10
CA VAL A 45 0.42 -3.94 9.16
C VAL A 45 0.49 -2.49 8.69
N PHE A 46 -0.59 -2.03 8.07
CA PHE A 46 -0.71 -0.66 7.60
C PHE A 46 -2.17 -0.25 7.64
N ALA A 47 -2.41 1.06 7.63
CA ALA A 47 -3.73 1.64 7.51
C ALA A 47 -3.68 2.79 6.50
N HIS A 48 -4.80 3.00 5.81
CA HIS A 48 -5.01 4.19 5.01
C HIS A 48 -6.36 4.82 5.37
N CYS A 49 -6.38 6.14 5.42
CA CYS A 49 -7.61 6.93 5.51
C CYS A 49 -7.60 7.87 4.32
N LEU A 50 -8.58 7.73 3.43
CA LEU A 50 -8.70 8.56 2.22
C LEU A 50 -9.77 9.63 2.48
N ASP A 51 -9.47 10.88 2.14
CA ASP A 51 -10.46 11.95 2.13
C ASP A 51 -11.08 12.04 0.73
N THR A 52 -12.36 11.72 0.61
CA THR A 52 -13.08 11.75 -0.67
C THR A 52 -13.73 13.09 -0.97
N ILE A 53 -13.69 14.05 -0.03
CA ILE A 53 -14.26 15.38 -0.18
C ILE A 53 -13.19 16.34 -0.71
N ASN A 54 -12.03 16.40 -0.06
CA ASN A 54 -10.95 17.31 -0.43
C ASN A 54 -9.82 16.62 -1.20
N GLY A 55 -9.81 15.29 -1.26
CA GLY A 55 -8.71 14.50 -1.79
C GLY A 55 -7.58 14.30 -0.78
N GLY A 56 -6.67 13.36 -1.10
CA GLY A 56 -5.52 13.03 -0.23
C GLY A 56 -5.88 12.03 0.88
N GLY A 57 -5.22 12.15 2.03
CA GLY A 57 -5.41 11.24 3.15
C GLY A 57 -4.15 10.97 3.97
N ILE A 58 -4.23 9.96 4.83
CA ILE A 58 -3.12 9.50 5.68
C ILE A 58 -2.82 8.04 5.36
N PHE A 59 -1.54 7.74 5.16
CA PHE A 59 -1.02 6.38 5.09
C PHE A 59 -0.08 6.14 6.27
N ALA A 60 -0.37 5.13 7.07
CA ALA A 60 0.39 4.78 8.26
C ALA A 60 0.89 3.33 8.18
N VAL A 61 2.17 3.13 8.50
CA VAL A 61 2.77 1.80 8.63
C VAL A 61 2.98 1.50 10.11
N GLY A 62 2.58 0.30 10.53
CA GLY A 62 2.47 -0.05 11.94
C GLY A 62 1.05 0.12 12.46
N ASP A 63 0.90 0.09 13.77
CA ASP A 63 -0.42 0.01 14.39
C ASP A 63 -1.08 1.36 14.55
N VAL A 64 -2.33 1.39 14.12
CA VAL A 64 -3.22 2.49 14.42
C VAL A 64 -3.91 2.18 15.74
N VAL A 65 -3.62 2.97 16.76
CA VAL A 65 -4.21 2.83 18.10
C VAL A 65 -5.67 3.29 18.11
N GLN A 66 -6.00 4.31 17.29
CA GLN A 66 -7.36 4.84 17.12
C GLN A 66 -7.59 5.35 15.69
N PRO A 67 -8.84 5.24 15.18
CA PRO A 67 -10.00 4.64 15.82
C PRO A 67 -9.92 3.11 15.86
N LYS A 68 -10.69 2.49 16.76
CA LYS A 68 -10.88 1.04 16.72
C LYS A 68 -11.83 0.70 15.58
N VAL A 69 -11.43 -0.22 14.72
CA VAL A 69 -12.22 -0.66 13.56
C VAL A 69 -12.65 -2.11 13.74
N SER A 70 -13.80 -2.46 13.18
CA SER A 70 -14.23 -3.86 13.09
C SER A 70 -13.34 -4.60 12.08
N THR A 71 -12.85 -5.78 12.47
CA THR A 71 -11.92 -6.57 11.65
C THR A 71 -12.56 -7.87 11.19
N THR A 72 -12.21 -8.31 9.98
CA THR A 72 -12.51 -9.64 9.45
C THR A 72 -11.20 -10.36 9.10
N PRO A 73 -11.11 -11.70 9.22
CA PRO A 73 -9.89 -12.43 8.85
C PRO A 73 -9.49 -12.21 7.39
N LEU A 74 -8.20 -11.97 7.16
CA LEU A 74 -7.64 -12.00 5.81
C LEU A 74 -7.48 -13.45 5.36
N VAL A 75 -8.14 -13.81 4.25
CA VAL A 75 -8.04 -15.15 3.66
C VAL A 75 -6.80 -15.21 2.77
N PRO A 76 -5.85 -16.14 3.01
CA PRO A 76 -4.66 -16.27 2.18
C PRO A 76 -5.00 -16.83 0.79
N GLY A 77 -4.20 -16.47 -0.23
CA GLY A 77 -4.35 -17.03 -1.57
C GLY A 77 -5.51 -16.46 -2.41
N MET A 78 -6.16 -15.38 -1.96
CA MET A 78 -7.18 -14.69 -2.74
C MET A 78 -6.52 -13.83 -3.83
N TYR A 79 -6.41 -14.37 -5.04
CA TYR A 79 -6.08 -13.61 -6.23
C TYR A 79 -7.31 -12.75 -6.58
N VAL A 80 -7.17 -11.43 -6.56
CA VAL A 80 -8.19 -10.56 -7.15
C VAL A 80 -8.09 -10.77 -8.66
N ILE A 81 -9.02 -11.53 -9.21
CA ILE A 81 -9.16 -11.72 -10.66
C ILE A 81 -9.59 -10.42 -11.34
#